data_AF-A0A3D1HS82-F1
#
_entry.id   AF-A0A3D1HS82-F1
#
_cell.length_a   1.000
_cell.length_b   1.000
_cell.length_c   1.000
_cell.angle_alpha   90.00
_cell.angle_beta   90.00
_cell.angle_gamma   90.00
#
_symmetry.space_group_name_H-M   'P 1'
#
loop_
_entity.id
_entity.type
_entity.pdbx_description
1 polymer ?
#
loop_
_entity_poly.entity_id
_entity_poly.type
_entity_poly.pdbx_seq_one_letter_code
_entity_poly.pdbx_strand_id
1 'polypeptide(L)' 'EADIDAVIIATPTERHHADVMTVLRHRKTVLVEKPIMATIDEAHEVTSFAATQGCHVLV' A
#
# COMPACT_ATOMS: atom_id res chain seq x y z
N GLU A 1 16.98 9.21 -15.24
CA GLU A 1 16.69 7.92 -14.58
C GLU A 1 15.18 7.73 -14.60
N ALA A 2 14.68 6.53 -14.84
CA ALA A 2 13.23 6.30 -14.92
C ALA A 2 12.69 6.03 -13.51
N ASP A 3 11.89 6.96 -12.99
CA ASP A 3 11.14 6.78 -11.75
C ASP A 3 9.81 6.07 -12.06
N ILE A 4 9.27 5.33 -11.11
CA ILE A 4 7.98 4.64 -11.25
C ILE A 4 6.87 5.45 -10.58
N ASP A 5 5.67 5.41 -11.15
CA ASP A 5 4.52 6.15 -10.62
C ASP A 5 3.77 5.35 -9.54
N ALA A 6 3.77 4.02 -9.64
CA ALA A 6 3.01 3.14 -8.76
C ALA A 6 3.61 1.73 -8.66
N VAL A 7 3.15 0.96 -7.67
CA VAL A 7 3.53 -0.45 -7.44
C VAL A 7 2.29 -1.33 -7.37
N ILE A 8 2.37 -2.54 -7.95
CA ILE A 8 1.35 -3.59 -7.80
C ILE A 8 1.90 -4.64 -6.83
N ILE A 9 1.13 -4.99 -5.80
CA ILE A 9 1.48 -5.98 -4.79
C ILE A 9 0.56 -7.19 -4.92
N ALA A 10 1.16 -8.35 -5.16
CA ALA A 10 0.49 -9.66 -5.24
C ALA A 10 1.20 -10.70 -4.35
N THR A 11 1.77 -10.25 -3.23
CA THR A 11 2.36 -11.12 -2.21
C THR A 11 1.25 -11.79 -1.37
N PRO A 12 1.53 -12.77 -0.51
CA PRO A 12 0.54 -13.28 0.44
C PRO A 12 0.00 -12.16 1.35
N THR A 13 -1.28 -12.26 1.71
CA THR A 13 -2.02 -11.26 2.50
C THR A 13 -1.28 -10.78 3.74
N GLU A 14 -0.60 -11.69 4.46
CA GLU A 14 0.12 -11.41 5.70
C GLU A 14 1.28 -10.43 5.50
N ARG A 15 1.71 -10.24 4.24
CA ARG A 15 2.75 -9.29 3.85
C ARG A 15 2.22 -7.96 3.33
N HIS A 16 0.93 -7.89 2.98
CA HIS A 16 0.36 -6.70 2.33
C HIS A 16 0.62 -5.44 3.14
N HIS A 17 0.48 -5.48 4.47
CA HIS A 17 0.72 -4.32 5.32
C HIS A 17 2.16 -3.80 5.21
N ALA A 18 3.15 -4.69 5.40
CA ALA A 18 4.56 -4.32 5.35
C ALA A 18 4.98 -3.84 3.95
N ASP A 19 4.51 -4.52 2.90
CA ASP A 19 4.85 -4.19 1.52
C ASP A 19 4.20 -2.84 1.11
N VAL A 20 2.92 -2.62 1.42
CA VAL A 20 2.21 -1.34 1.16
C VAL A 20 2.85 -0.18 1.91
N MET A 21 3.15 -0.34 3.21
CA MET A 21 3.78 0.71 4.00
C MET A 21 5.16 1.09 3.45
N THR A 22 5.90 0.12 2.90
CA THR A 22 7.17 0.40 2.24
C THR A 22 6.97 1.27 1.01
N VAL A 23 6.03 0.92 0.13
CA VAL A 23 5.71 1.69 -1.08
C VAL A 23 5.27 3.13 -0.73
N LEU A 24 4.38 3.27 0.25
CA LEU A 24 3.85 4.57 0.68
C LEU A 24 4.93 5.48 1.30
N ARG A 25 5.93 4.93 2.01
CA ARG A 25 7.08 5.73 2.52
C ARG A 25 7.90 6.36 1.40
N HIS A 26 7.87 5.78 0.20
CA HIS A 26 8.47 6.35 -1.00
C HIS A 26 7.52 7.27 -1.78
N ARG A 27 6.36 7.63 -1.21
CA ARG A 27 5.31 8.45 -1.83
C ARG A 27 4.83 7.91 -3.18
N LYS A 28 4.70 6.59 -3.28
CA LYS A 28 4.18 5.91 -4.47
C LYS A 28 2.78 5.39 -4.22
N THR A 29 1.91 5.51 -5.22
CA THR A 29 0.57 4.91 -5.18
C THR A 29 0.68 3.40 -5.35
N VAL A 30 -0.23 2.65 -4.73
CA VAL A 30 -0.19 1.19 -4.72
C VAL A 30 -1.53 0.57 -5.09
N LEU A 31 -1.49 -0.50 -5.87
CA LEU A 31 -2.60 -1.44 -6.06
C LEU A 31 -2.20 -2.76 -5.40
N VAL A 32 -2.98 -3.24 -4.43
CA VAL A 32 -2.70 -4.45 -3.66
C VAL A 32 -3.80 -5.47 -3.89
N GLU A 33 -3.43 -6.72 -4.15
CA GLU A 33 -4.38 -7.79 -4.37
C GLU A 33 -5.32 -8.00 -3.17
N LYS A 34 -6.49 -8.60 -3.43
CA LYS A 34 -7.45 -8.89 -2.37
C LYS A 34 -7.01 -10.09 -1.52
N PRO A 35 -7.30 -10.07 -0.21
CA PRO A 35 -7.87 -8.96 0.56
C PRO A 35 -6.85 -7.86 0.82
N ILE A 36 -7.31 -6.61 0.97
CA ILE A 36 -6.45 -5.43 1.12
C ILE A 36 -5.39 -5.60 2.21
N MET A 37 -5.78 -6.12 3.38
CA MET A 37 -4.94 -6.37 4.55
C MET A 37 -5.46 -7.59 5.32
N ALA A 38 -4.67 -8.10 6.28
CA ALA A 38 -5.08 -9.23 7.11
C ALA A 38 -6.07 -8.80 8.21
N THR A 39 -6.03 -7.54 8.64
CA THR A 39 -6.94 -6.99 9.66
C THR A 39 -7.51 -5.62 9.28
N ILE A 40 -8.60 -5.24 9.92
CA ILE A 40 -9.22 -3.91 9.76
C ILE A 40 -8.30 -2.80 10.29
N ASP A 41 -7.59 -3.05 11.39
CA ASP A 41 -6.66 -2.07 11.97
C ASP A 41 -5.50 -1.77 11.01
N GLU A 42 -4.93 -2.80 10.39
CA GLU A 42 -3.93 -2.64 9.33
C GLU A 42 -4.48 -1.83 8.15
N ALA A 43 -5.71 -2.10 7.72
CA ALA A 43 -6.37 -1.36 6.64
C ALA A 43 -6.57 0.12 6.99
N HIS A 44 -6.94 0.45 8.23
CA HIS A 44 -7.06 1.82 8.70
C HIS A 44 -5.70 2.53 8.78
N GLU A 45 -4.66 1.84 9.21
CA GLU A 45 -3.31 2.40 9.28
C GLU A 45 -2.81 2.78 7.87
N VAL A 46 -2.88 1.85 6.91
CA VAL A 46 -2.35 2.10 5.56
C VAL A 46 -3.12 3.18 4.82
N THR A 47 -4.45 3.22 4.95
CA THR A 47 -5.29 4.24 4.30
C THR A 47 -5.05 5.63 4.91
N SER A 48 -4.92 5.70 6.23
CA SER A 48 -4.58 6.95 6.93
C SER A 48 -3.19 7.44 6.54
N PHE A 49 -2.20 6.54 6.51
CA PHE A 49 -0.84 6.87 6.11
C PHE A 49 -0.77 7.33 4.65
N ALA A 50 -1.45 6.64 3.73
CA ALA A 50 -1.53 7.04 2.32
C ALA A 50 -2.09 8.46 2.15
N ALA A 51 -3.14 8.82 2.90
CA ALA A 51 -3.67 10.17 2.92
C ALA A 51 -2.64 11.22 3.39
N THR A 52 -1.83 10.90 4.41
CA THR A 52 -0.73 11.80 4.84
C THR A 52 0.37 11.98 3.79
N GLN A 53 0.57 10.99 2.92
CA GLN A 53 1.59 11.03 1.86
C GLN A 53 1.06 11.65 0.55
N GLY A 54 -0.25 11.88 0.44
CA GLY A 54 -0.88 12.30 -0.82
C GLY A 54 -0.90 11.17 -1.86
N CYS A 55 -0.93 9.92 -1.42
CA CYS A 55 -0.95 8.73 -2.26
C CYS A 55 -2.27 7.97 -2.13
N HIS A 56 -2.52 7.04 -3.04
CA HIS A 56 -3.69 6.17 -3.02
C HIS A 56 -3.30 4.70 -2.76
N VAL A 57 -4.19 3.98 -2.07
CA VAL A 57 -4.16 2.51 -1.93
C VAL A 57 -5.41 1.99 -2.63
N LEU A 58 -5.21 1.19 -3.67
CA LEU A 58 -6.25 0.57 -4.50
C LEU A 58 -6.24 -0.94 -4.26
N VAL A 59 -7.36 -1.60 -4.54
CA VAL A 59 -7.52 -3.06 -4.51
C VAL A 59 -8.11 -3.51 -5.83
#